data_AF-A0A0K8TY66-F1
#
_entry.id   AF-A0A0K8TY66-F1
#
_cell.length_a   1.000
_cell.length_b   1.000
_cell.length_c   1.000
_cell.angle_alpha   90.00
_cell.angle_beta   90.00
_cell.angle_gamma   90.00
#
_symmetry.space_group_name_H-M   'P 1'
#
loop_
_entity.id
_entity.type
_entity.pdbx_description
1 polymer ?
#
loop_
_entity_poly.entity_id
_entity_poly.type
_entity_poly.pdbx_seq_one_letter_code
_entity_poly.pdbx_strand_id
1 'polypeptide(L)'
;MGETINTSQQFPHFEKPTVQFNENGWGPCELPETFRDMPYQPFSKSDRLGKICDWTSSSNNDKKYQNKYASSFGTGNQYAYYHEEDETTFHLVDTAPPPKPPPPPGPLP
;
A
#
# COMPACT_ATOMS: atom_id res chain seq x y z
N MET A 1 -72.46 -6.98 -9.89
CA MET A 1 -71.49 -6.77 -8.78
C MET A 1 -70.13 -6.72 -9.44
N GLY A 2 -69.52 -5.54 -9.56
CA GLY A 2 -68.24 -5.36 -10.25
C GLY A 2 -67.09 -5.61 -9.30
N GLU A 3 -66.24 -6.58 -9.64
CA GLU A 3 -65.02 -6.87 -8.87
C GLU A 3 -63.95 -5.84 -9.24
N THR A 4 -63.51 -5.05 -8.25
CA THR A 4 -62.43 -4.09 -8.39
C THR A 4 -61.09 -4.81 -8.28
N ILE A 5 -60.33 -4.88 -9.38
CA ILE A 5 -59.00 -5.48 -9.41
C ILE A 5 -58.02 -4.53 -8.73
N ASN A 6 -57.51 -4.94 -7.56
CA ASN A 6 -56.54 -4.18 -6.78
C ASN A 6 -55.20 -4.10 -7.54
N THR A 7 -54.89 -2.92 -8.09
CA THR A 7 -53.74 -2.68 -8.99
C THR A 7 -52.45 -2.35 -8.20
N SER A 8 -52.18 -3.07 -7.11
CA SER A 8 -50.98 -2.86 -6.28
C SER A 8 -49.86 -3.88 -6.59
N GLN A 9 -49.66 -4.22 -7.86
CA GLN A 9 -48.48 -5.00 -8.25
C GLN A 9 -47.26 -4.08 -8.36
N GLN A 10 -46.52 -3.96 -7.26
CA GLN A 10 -45.21 -3.34 -7.26
C GLN A 10 -44.19 -4.34 -7.83
N PHE A 11 -43.81 -4.15 -9.09
CA PHE A 11 -42.75 -4.92 -9.72
C PHE A 11 -41.37 -4.51 -9.17
N PRO A 12 -40.40 -5.45 -9.09
CA PRO A 12 -39.03 -5.10 -8.74
C PRO A 12 -38.46 -4.09 -9.74
N HIS A 13 -37.78 -3.07 -9.22
CA HIS A 13 -37.13 -2.06 -10.04
C HIS A 13 -35.96 -2.67 -10.81
N PHE A 14 -35.93 -2.46 -12.12
CA PHE A 14 -34.81 -2.83 -12.98
C PHE A 14 -34.24 -1.57 -13.62
N GLU A 15 -33.01 -1.22 -13.25
CA GLU A 15 -32.26 -0.16 -13.91
C GLU A 15 -31.42 -0.76 -15.03
N LYS A 16 -31.53 -0.18 -16.24
CA LYS A 16 -30.75 -0.65 -17.38
C LYS A 16 -29.25 -0.39 -17.13
N PRO A 17 -28.37 -1.39 -17.28
CA PRO A 17 -26.94 -1.17 -17.13
C PRO A 17 -26.41 -0.32 -18.29
N THR A 18 -25.47 0.56 -17.98
CA THR A 18 -24.73 1.31 -18.99
C THR A 18 -23.74 0.38 -19.70
N VAL A 19 -23.85 0.27 -21.02
CA VAL A 19 -22.97 -0.57 -21.85
C VAL A 19 -22.15 0.34 -22.76
N GLN A 20 -20.85 0.02 -22.90
CA GLN A 20 -19.97 0.75 -23.79
C GLN A 20 -20.29 0.45 -25.26
N PHE A 21 -20.19 1.46 -26.12
CA PHE A 21 -20.43 1.35 -27.56
C PHE A 21 -19.12 1.54 -28.34
N ASN A 22 -18.84 0.63 -29.27
CA ASN A 22 -17.66 0.66 -30.12
C ASN A 22 -18.10 0.59 -31.60
N GLU A 23 -18.03 1.72 -32.31
CA GLU A 23 -18.49 1.83 -33.69
C GLU A 23 -17.64 1.00 -34.68
N ASN A 24 -16.34 0.85 -34.40
CA ASN A 24 -15.37 0.32 -35.35
C ASN A 24 -14.84 -1.08 -34.96
N GLY A 25 -15.39 -1.71 -33.92
CA GLY A 25 -14.87 -2.97 -33.42
C GLY A 25 -15.71 -3.64 -32.35
N TRP A 26 -15.22 -4.79 -31.88
CA TRP A 26 -15.91 -5.67 -30.93
C TRP A 26 -15.20 -5.79 -29.56
N GLY A 27 -14.14 -5.00 -29.35
CA GLY A 27 -13.31 -5.04 -28.14
C GLY A 27 -13.60 -3.89 -27.16
N PRO A 28 -12.94 -3.91 -25.98
CA PRO A 28 -12.99 -2.80 -25.02
C PRO A 28 -12.57 -1.49 -25.71
N CYS A 29 -13.36 -0.43 -25.53
CA CYS A 29 -13.07 0.87 -26.13
C CYS A 29 -12.36 1.81 -25.17
N GLU A 30 -12.55 1.65 -23.86
CA GLU A 30 -11.94 2.52 -22.85
C GLU A 30 -11.46 1.76 -21.61
N LEU A 31 -10.39 2.25 -21.00
CA LEU A 31 -9.97 1.82 -19.67
C LEU A 31 -11.04 2.29 -18.66
N PRO A 32 -11.49 1.43 -17.73
CA PRO A 32 -12.42 1.87 -16.69
C PRO A 32 -11.88 3.08 -15.92
N GLU A 33 -12.74 4.04 -15.63
CA GLU A 33 -12.37 5.30 -14.96
C GLU A 33 -11.65 5.07 -13.63
N THR A 34 -12.03 4.01 -12.90
CA THR A 34 -11.40 3.63 -11.63
C THR A 34 -9.91 3.32 -11.72
N PHE A 35 -9.39 2.96 -12.90
CA PHE A 35 -7.99 2.57 -13.09
C PHE A 35 -7.21 3.57 -13.95
N ARG A 36 -7.84 4.65 -14.42
CA ARG A 36 -7.21 5.61 -15.35
C ARG A 36 -6.04 6.36 -14.70
N ASP A 37 -6.17 6.72 -13.43
CA ASP A 37 -5.21 7.58 -12.73
C ASP A 37 -4.28 6.81 -11.77
N MET A 38 -4.23 5.48 -11.87
CA MET A 38 -3.44 4.62 -11.00
C MET A 38 -2.41 3.81 -11.80
N PRO A 39 -1.11 3.84 -11.44
CA PRO A 39 -0.13 2.96 -12.03
C PRO A 39 -0.51 1.48 -11.88
N TYR A 40 -0.59 0.76 -13.00
CA TYR A 40 -0.93 -0.65 -12.98
C TYR A 40 0.21 -1.49 -12.38
N GLN A 41 -0.09 -2.27 -11.34
CA GLN A 41 0.81 -3.29 -10.82
C GLN A 41 0.04 -4.58 -10.54
N PRO A 42 0.42 -5.71 -11.15
CA PRO A 42 -0.23 -6.99 -10.88
C PRO A 42 0.04 -7.44 -9.44
N PHE A 43 -0.94 -8.08 -8.82
CA PHE A 43 -0.82 -8.67 -7.49
C PHE A 43 -1.77 -9.86 -7.35
N SER A 44 -1.47 -10.78 -6.43
CA SER A 44 -2.41 -11.83 -6.04
C SER A 44 -2.96 -11.59 -4.64
N LYS A 45 -4.28 -11.67 -4.48
CA LYS A 45 -4.93 -11.62 -3.16
C LYS A 45 -4.57 -12.82 -2.27
N SER A 46 -4.02 -13.89 -2.85
CA SER A 46 -3.56 -15.07 -2.10
C SER A 46 -2.11 -14.96 -1.63
N ASP A 47 -1.38 -13.92 -2.03
CA ASP A 47 0.00 -13.74 -1.62
C ASP A 47 0.09 -13.61 -0.10
N ARG A 48 1.12 -14.23 0.48
CA ARG A 48 1.32 -14.21 1.93
C ARG A 48 1.71 -12.81 2.38
N LEU A 49 1.00 -12.29 3.37
CA LEU A 49 1.31 -11.00 4.01
C LEU A 49 2.14 -11.18 5.29
N GLY A 50 2.75 -10.09 5.78
CA GLY A 50 3.47 -10.07 7.06
C GLY A 50 5.00 -10.14 6.95
N LYS A 51 5.59 -9.75 5.81
CA LYS A 51 7.03 -9.55 5.70
C LYS A 51 7.44 -8.30 6.47
N ILE A 52 8.41 -8.43 7.37
CA ILE A 52 9.00 -7.29 8.10
C ILE A 52 10.11 -6.63 7.28
N CYS A 53 10.27 -5.32 7.45
CA CYS A 53 11.43 -4.56 6.98
C CYS A 53 12.26 -4.11 8.18
N ASP A 54 13.58 -4.23 8.11
CA ASP A 54 14.52 -3.88 9.19
C ASP A 54 15.74 -3.20 8.57
N TRP A 55 15.97 -1.94 8.95
CA TRP A 55 17.09 -1.13 8.48
C TRP A 55 18.43 -1.56 9.09
N THR A 56 18.41 -2.25 10.23
CA THR A 56 19.64 -2.73 10.91
C THR A 56 20.15 -4.07 10.36
N SER A 57 19.42 -4.69 9.41
CA SER A 57 19.74 -5.99 8.80
C SER A 57 19.86 -7.19 9.74
N SER A 58 19.57 -7.05 11.04
CA SER A 58 19.78 -8.11 12.03
C SER A 58 18.82 -9.30 11.87
N SER A 59 17.60 -9.02 11.40
CA SER A 59 16.48 -9.99 11.32
C SER A 59 16.43 -10.84 10.04
N ASN A 60 17.28 -10.56 9.04
CA ASN A 60 17.18 -11.13 7.69
C ASN A 60 18.01 -12.41 7.43
N ASN A 61 18.62 -12.99 8.47
CA ASN A 61 19.57 -14.10 8.30
C ASN A 61 18.93 -15.40 7.77
N ASP A 62 17.64 -15.64 8.04
CA ASP A 62 16.95 -16.83 7.55
C ASP A 62 16.31 -16.62 6.16
N LYS A 63 17.13 -16.84 5.12
CA LYS A 63 16.70 -16.83 3.70
C LYS A 63 15.49 -17.71 3.39
N LYS A 64 15.18 -18.70 4.24
CA LYS A 64 14.02 -19.59 4.11
C LYS A 64 12.68 -18.87 4.29
N TYR A 65 12.64 -17.76 5.04
CA TYR A 65 11.40 -16.99 5.23
C TYR A 65 11.19 -15.97 4.12
N GLN A 66 12.26 -15.41 3.56
CA GLN A 66 12.19 -14.42 2.47
C GLN A 66 11.43 -14.94 1.24
N ASN A 67 11.68 -16.20 0.84
CA ASN A 67 11.00 -16.82 -0.31
C ASN A 67 9.49 -17.02 -0.12
N LYS A 68 8.97 -17.01 1.12
CA LYS A 68 7.54 -17.26 1.39
C LYS A 68 6.64 -16.06 1.08
N TYR A 69 7.22 -14.88 0.93
CA TYR A 69 6.53 -13.62 0.68
C TYR A 69 6.79 -13.08 -0.73
N ALA A 70 7.53 -13.82 -1.56
CA ALA A 70 7.73 -13.46 -2.95
C ALA A 70 6.44 -13.74 -3.74
N SER A 71 5.94 -12.74 -4.47
CA SER A 71 4.80 -12.92 -5.37
C SER A 71 5.23 -13.72 -6.60
N SER A 72 4.43 -14.71 -6.98
CA SER A 72 4.64 -15.49 -8.21
C SER A 72 3.92 -14.91 -9.43
N PHE A 73 2.98 -13.97 -9.21
CA PHE A 73 2.11 -13.42 -10.25
C PHE A 73 2.75 -12.24 -11.01
N GLY A 74 3.88 -11.73 -10.52
CA GLY A 74 4.67 -10.69 -11.15
C GLY A 74 5.43 -9.87 -10.12
N THR A 75 6.62 -9.41 -10.50
CA THR A 75 7.37 -8.42 -9.70
C THR A 75 7.23 -7.08 -10.40
N GLY A 76 6.43 -6.18 -9.83
CA GLY A 76 6.29 -4.81 -10.29
C GLY A 76 6.98 -3.85 -9.32
N ASN A 77 7.61 -2.82 -9.86
CA ASN A 77 8.29 -1.77 -9.09
C ASN A 77 7.64 -0.39 -9.32
N GLN A 78 6.39 -0.34 -9.77
CA GLN A 78 5.70 0.94 -10.06
C GLN A 78 5.50 1.79 -8.80
N TYR A 79 5.46 1.14 -7.64
CA TYR A 79 5.36 1.76 -6.32
C TYR A 79 6.65 1.62 -5.49
N ALA A 80 7.78 1.29 -6.12
CA ALA A 80 9.05 1.15 -5.43
C ALA A 80 9.75 2.50 -5.26
N TYR A 81 10.36 2.71 -4.10
CA TYR A 81 11.26 3.83 -3.84
C TYR A 81 12.70 3.32 -3.84
N TYR A 82 13.59 4.06 -4.51
CA TYR A 82 15.02 3.81 -4.54
C TYR A 82 15.74 4.98 -3.87
N HIS A 83 16.55 4.66 -2.86
CA HIS A 83 17.39 5.64 -2.18
C HIS A 83 18.77 5.63 -2.84
N GLU A 84 19.17 6.75 -3.47
CA GLU A 84 20.43 6.86 -4.22
C GLU A 84 21.56 7.53 -3.42
N GLU A 85 21.27 8.07 -2.23
CA GLU A 85 22.24 8.81 -1.42
C GLU A 85 22.99 7.91 -0.42
N ASP A 86 24.27 8.22 -0.21
CA ASP A 86 25.13 7.53 0.75
C ASP A 86 24.95 8.14 2.16
N GLU A 87 24.08 7.52 2.95
CA GLU A 87 23.73 7.92 4.33
C GLU A 87 24.95 7.97 5.28
N THR A 88 26.09 7.37 4.91
CA THR A 88 27.31 7.36 5.74
C THR A 88 28.02 8.71 5.79
N THR A 89 27.61 9.67 4.96
CA THR A 89 28.26 10.99 4.86
C THR A 89 27.78 11.96 5.94
N PHE A 90 26.56 11.80 6.45
CA PHE A 90 25.97 12.73 7.42
C PHE A 90 26.38 12.39 8.85
N HIS A 91 26.74 13.43 9.61
CA HIS A 91 27.13 13.30 11.01
C HIS A 91 26.22 14.19 11.86
N LEU A 92 25.74 13.67 13.00
CA LEU A 92 24.97 14.44 13.96
C LEU A 92 25.92 15.39 14.72
N VAL A 93 25.64 16.70 14.69
CA VAL A 93 26.37 17.69 15.49
C VAL A 93 25.78 17.72 16.90
N ASP A 94 26.63 17.52 17.91
CA ASP A 94 26.21 17.67 19.31
C ASP A 94 26.09 19.15 19.70
N THR A 95 24.90 19.57 20.13
CA THR A 95 24.64 20.93 20.65
C THR A 95 24.41 20.94 22.16
N ALA A 96 24.63 19.82 22.86
CA ALA A 96 24.43 19.75 24.29
C ALA A 96 25.42 20.67 25.03
N PRO A 97 24.95 21.43 26.04
CA PRO A 97 25.85 22.16 26.90
C PRO A 97 26.80 21.17 27.63
N PRO A 98 28.08 21.53 27.80
CA PRO A 98 29.03 20.64 28.46
C PRO A 98 28.56 20.29 29.87
N PRO A 99 28.75 19.03 30.31
CA PRO A 99 28.35 18.62 31.64
C PRO A 99 29.02 19.50 32.70
N LYS A 100 28.24 19.96 33.69
CA LYS A 100 28.77 20.78 34.78
C LYS A 100 29.83 19.97 35.55
N PRO A 101 30.99 20.57 35.89
CA PRO A 101 32.00 19.88 36.68
C PRO A 101 31.44 19.47 38.04
N PRO A 102 31.90 18.34 38.61
CA PRO A 102 31.47 17.91 39.94
C PRO A 102 31.82 18.97 40.98
N PRO A 103 30.97 19.14 42.02
CA PRO A 103 31.27 20.07 43.10
C PRO A 103 32.58 19.66 43.80
N PRO A 104 33.39 20.62 44.29
CA PRO A 104 34.61 20.32 45.00
C PRO A 104 34.31 19.47 46.26
N PRO A 105 35.23 18.58 46.66
CA PRO A 105 35.08 17.83 47.90
C PRO A 105 34.92 18.81 49.07
N GLY A 106 33.89 18.60 49.89
CA GLY A 106 33.66 19.37 51.11
C GLY A 106 34.81 19.18 52.10
N PRO A 107 34.99 20.11 53.07
CA PRO A 107 36.00 19.95 54.10
C PRO A 107 35.74 18.65 54.88
N LEU A 108 36.80 17.86 55.08
CA LEU A 108 36.77 16.68 55.93
C LEU A 108 36.53 17.12 57.40
N PRO A 109 35.73 16.37 58.18
CA PRO A 109 35.48 16.66 59.58
C PRO A 109 36.74 16.55 60.45
#